data_AF-A0A2V2YYN6-F1
#
_entry.id   AF-A0A2V2YYN6-F1
#
_cell.length_a   1.000
_cell.length_b   1.000
_cell.length_c   1.000
_cell.angle_alpha   90.00
_cell.angle_beta   90.00
_cell.angle_gamma   90.00
#
_symmetry.space_group_name_H-M   'P 1'
#
loop_
_entity.id
_entity.type
_entity.pdbx_description
1 polymer ?
#
loop_
_entity_poly.entity_id
_entity_poly.type
_entity_poly.pdbx_seq_one_letter_code
_entity_poly.pdbx_strand_id
1 'polypeptide(L)'
;MIQSLKSIPIQSIQTSNALTSNVQATPAEVTQSFGDFLQQAIEGVSAQEKEAQATTVKFMAGQADVSQVMIASQQAELSLQLTSQIRNRVVEAYQEIMRTQL
;
A
#
# COMPACT_ATOMS: atom_id res chain seq x y z
N MET A 1 21.36 31.08 58.79
CA MET A 1 20.06 30.39 58.85
C MET A 1 19.59 30.23 57.41
N ILE A 2 19.49 28.98 56.98
CA ILE A 2 19.07 28.46 55.67
C ILE A 2 17.88 29.21 55.03
N GLN A 3 18.00 29.71 53.79
CA GLN A 3 16.82 30.00 52.97
C GLN A 3 17.10 29.97 51.45
N SER A 4 16.18 29.28 50.76
CA SER A 4 15.93 29.25 49.31
C SER A 4 16.82 28.35 48.44
N LEU A 5 16.65 27.03 48.59
CA LEU A 5 16.79 26.12 47.47
C LEU A 5 15.69 26.44 46.45
N LYS A 6 16.08 27.00 45.31
CA LYS A 6 15.20 27.32 44.18
C LYS A 6 14.71 26.01 43.56
N SER A 7 13.46 25.66 43.85
CA SER A 7 12.75 24.50 43.29
C SER A 7 12.70 24.60 41.77
N ILE A 8 13.26 23.60 41.09
CA ILE A 8 13.11 23.44 39.64
C ILE A 8 11.74 22.78 39.42
N PRO A 9 10.79 23.41 38.71
CA PRO A 9 9.55 22.74 38.36
C PRO A 9 9.86 21.64 37.36
N ILE A 10 9.58 20.39 37.74
CA ILE A 10 9.60 19.26 36.82
C ILE A 10 8.41 19.47 35.87
N GLN A 11 8.66 19.96 34.66
CA GLN A 11 7.63 19.96 33.62
C GLN A 11 7.34 18.51 33.25
N SER A 12 6.09 18.11 33.44
CA SER A 12 5.57 16.84 32.91
C SER A 12 5.80 16.84 31.40
N ILE A 13 6.55 15.86 30.91
CA ILE A 13 6.62 15.59 29.48
C ILE A 13 5.21 15.17 29.05
N GLN A 14 4.48 16.09 28.44
CA GLN A 14 3.28 15.76 27.70
C GLN A 14 3.73 14.92 26.52
N THR A 15 3.46 13.62 26.60
CA THR A 15 3.49 12.71 25.46
C THR A 15 2.52 13.27 24.43
N SER A 16 3.04 14.06 23.50
CA SER A 16 2.36 14.45 22.28
C SER A 16 2.02 13.18 21.51
N ASN A 17 0.79 12.71 21.69
CA ASN A 17 0.18 11.63 20.93
C ASN A 17 -0.14 12.11 19.50
N ALA A 18 0.88 12.57 18.79
CA ALA A 18 0.81 13.03 17.42
C ALA A 18 1.01 11.85 16.46
N LEU A 19 0.18 10.81 16.59
CA LEU A 19 0.05 9.72 15.61
C LEU A 19 -1.40 9.21 15.55
N THR A 20 -2.35 10.13 15.60
CA THR A 20 -3.71 9.85 15.12
C THR A 20 -4.09 10.95 14.15
N SER A 21 -3.42 10.96 13.00
CA SER A 21 -4.05 11.51 11.80
C SER A 21 -5.25 10.60 11.52
N ASN A 22 -6.38 10.92 12.15
CA ASN A 22 -7.68 10.38 11.81
C ASN A 22 -8.01 10.92 10.42
N VAL A 23 -7.42 10.32 9.39
CA VAL A 23 -7.89 10.48 8.03
C VAL A 23 -9.20 9.72 8.01
N GLN A 24 -10.27 10.42 8.38
CA GLN A 24 -11.63 9.95 8.24
C GLN A 24 -11.98 9.98 6.75
N ALA A 25 -11.31 9.11 5.99
CA ALA A 25 -11.60 8.91 4.58
C ALA A 25 -13.05 8.45 4.49
N THR A 26 -13.85 9.20 3.74
CA THR A 26 -15.23 8.82 3.49
C THR A 26 -15.26 7.48 2.74
N PRO A 27 -16.34 6.68 2.86
CA PRO A 27 -16.49 5.44 2.08
C PRO A 27 -16.26 5.64 0.57
N ALA A 28 -16.60 6.83 0.06
CA ALA A 28 -16.39 7.23 -1.32
C ALA A 28 -14.90 7.41 -1.66
N GLU A 29 -14.11 8.06 -0.81
CA GLU A 29 -12.66 8.25 -1.02
C GLU A 29 -11.88 6.92 -0.96
N VAL A 30 -12.29 5.99 -0.10
CA VAL A 30 -11.70 4.64 -0.03
C VAL A 30 -12.00 3.84 -1.30
N THR A 31 -13.22 3.96 -1.84
CA THR A 31 -13.61 3.29 -3.08
C THR A 31 -12.88 3.88 -4.30
N GLN A 32 -12.75 5.21 -4.34
CA GLN A 32 -12.01 5.93 -5.39
C GLN A 32 -10.54 5.49 -5.43
N SER A 33 -9.85 5.51 -4.28
CA SER A 33 -8.45 5.11 -4.17
C SER A 33 -8.20 3.63 -4.51
N PHE A 34 -9.15 2.74 -4.23
CA PHE A 34 -9.09 1.35 -4.71
C PHE A 34 -9.23 1.26 -6.23
N GLY A 35 -10.15 2.03 -6.82
CA GLY A 35 -10.29 2.13 -8.28
C GLY A 35 -9.00 2.58 -8.95
N ASP A 36 -8.35 3.62 -8.40
CA ASP A 36 -7.07 4.13 -8.89
C ASP A 36 -5.95 3.09 -8.76
N PHE A 37 -5.90 2.36 -7.64
CA PHE A 37 -4.94 1.27 -7.45
C PHE A 37 -5.16 0.12 -8.46
N LEU A 38 -6.42 -0.28 -8.69
CA LEU A 38 -6.76 -1.32 -9.65
C LEU A 38 -6.40 -0.90 -11.08
N GLN A 39 -6.66 0.35 -11.43
CA GLN A 39 -6.26 0.95 -12.71
C GLN A 39 -4.75 0.86 -12.91
N GLN A 40 -3.95 1.25 -11.90
CA GLN A 40 -2.49 1.14 -11.94
C GLN A 40 -2.00 -0.30 -12.03
N ALA A 41 -2.64 -1.24 -11.33
CA ALA A 41 -2.29 -2.65 -11.40
C ALA A 41 -2.51 -3.22 -12.81
N ILE A 42 -3.64 -2.88 -13.45
CA ILE A 42 -3.95 -3.29 -14.83
C ILE A 42 -2.94 -2.67 -15.82
N GLU A 43 -2.60 -1.39 -15.65
CA GLU A 43 -1.58 -0.73 -16.47
C GLU A 43 -0.19 -1.37 -16.30
N GLY A 44 0.15 -1.77 -15.07
CA GLY A 44 1.39 -2.51 -14.76
C GLY A 44 1.45 -3.86 -15.47
N VAL A 45 0.35 -4.63 -15.48
CA VAL A 45 0.27 -5.91 -16.22
C VAL A 45 0.43 -5.66 -17.73
N SER A 46 -0.23 -4.65 -18.29
CA SER A 46 -0.09 -4.32 -19.70
C SER A 46 1.34 -3.92 -20.08
N ALA A 47 2.03 -3.19 -19.20
CA ALA A 47 3.44 -2.86 -19.37
C ALA A 47 4.32 -4.12 -19.33
N GLN A 48 4.08 -5.03 -18.38
CA GLN A 48 4.78 -6.32 -18.30
C GLN A 48 4.53 -7.21 -19.53
N GLU A 49 3.32 -7.24 -20.10
CA GLU A 49 3.05 -7.96 -21.34
C GLU A 49 3.85 -7.40 -22.52
N LYS A 50 3.98 -6.08 -22.61
CA LYS A 50 4.81 -5.42 -23.64
C LYS A 50 6.29 -5.74 -23.46
N GLU A 51 6.77 -5.75 -22.23
CA GLU A 51 8.15 -6.12 -21.91
C GLU A 51 8.41 -7.60 -22.23
N ALA A 52 7.45 -8.48 -21.93
CA ALA A 52 7.51 -9.89 -22.28
C ALA A 52 7.59 -10.07 -23.81
N GLN A 53 6.76 -9.38 -24.59
CA GLN A 53 6.85 -9.41 -26.06
C GLN A 53 8.21 -8.95 -26.57
N ALA A 54 8.74 -7.84 -26.05
CA ALA A 54 10.07 -7.35 -26.40
C ALA A 54 11.18 -8.36 -26.04
N THR A 55 11.02 -9.04 -24.90
CA THR A 55 11.95 -10.07 -24.43
C THR A 55 11.83 -11.35 -25.24
N THR A 56 10.64 -11.74 -25.69
CA THR A 56 10.43 -12.87 -26.63
C THR A 56 11.12 -12.60 -27.97
N VAL A 57 11.05 -11.37 -28.48
CA VAL A 57 11.79 -10.99 -29.69
C VAL A 57 13.31 -11.09 -29.46
N LYS A 58 13.80 -10.66 -28.30
CA LYS A 58 15.22 -10.83 -27.90
C LYS A 58 15.61 -12.30 -27.66
N PHE A 59 14.69 -13.12 -27.15
CA PHE A 59 14.86 -14.56 -26.95
C PHE A 59 15.01 -15.29 -28.29
N MET A 60 14.15 -14.98 -29.26
CA MET A 60 14.26 -15.49 -30.63
C MET A 60 15.56 -15.04 -31.31
N ALA A 61 16.10 -13.89 -30.90
CA ALA A 61 17.44 -13.42 -31.30
C ALA A 61 18.60 -14.04 -30.48
N GLY A 62 18.32 -14.97 -29.56
CA GLY A 62 19.31 -15.70 -28.75
C GLY A 62 19.82 -14.99 -27.50
N GLN A 63 19.12 -13.95 -27.00
CA GLN A 63 19.63 -13.03 -25.95
C GLN A 63 18.87 -13.09 -24.62
N ALA A 64 17.97 -14.04 -24.39
CA ALA A 64 17.19 -14.11 -23.14
C ALA A 64 17.15 -15.52 -22.54
N ASP A 65 16.93 -15.58 -21.22
CA ASP A 65 17.07 -16.79 -20.41
C ASP A 65 15.71 -17.20 -19.81
N VAL A 66 15.41 -18.51 -19.81
CA VAL A 66 14.13 -19.09 -19.33
C VAL A 66 13.79 -18.65 -17.89
N SER A 67 14.81 -18.38 -17.10
CA SER A 67 14.73 -17.87 -15.72
C SER A 67 13.92 -16.58 -15.60
N GLN A 68 14.01 -15.67 -16.58
CA GLN A 68 13.28 -14.39 -16.53
C GLN A 68 11.77 -14.57 -16.70
N VAL A 69 11.34 -15.51 -17.55
CA VAL A 69 9.92 -15.84 -17.74
C VAL A 69 9.34 -16.43 -16.45
N MET A 70 10.11 -17.29 -15.78
CA MET A 70 9.69 -17.92 -14.53
C MET A 70 9.53 -16.90 -13.39
N ILE A 71 10.48 -15.95 -13.28
CA ILE A 71 10.40 -14.85 -12.30
C ILE A 71 9.19 -13.95 -12.59
N ALA A 72 8.98 -13.56 -13.85
CA ALA A 72 7.84 -12.73 -14.24
C ALA A 72 6.50 -13.41 -13.89
N SER A 73 6.38 -14.73 -14.12
CA SER A 73 5.19 -15.50 -13.75
C SER A 73 4.96 -15.53 -12.24
N GLN A 74 6.01 -15.74 -11.43
CA GLN A 74 5.90 -15.73 -9.97
C GLN A 74 5.55 -14.35 -9.43
N GLN A 75 6.08 -13.29 -10.03
CA GLN A 75 5.75 -11.91 -9.67
C GLN A 75 4.28 -11.61 -9.96
N ALA A 76 3.77 -12.01 -11.14
CA ALA A 76 2.36 -11.83 -11.50
C ALA A 76 1.42 -12.57 -10.53
N GLU A 77 1.75 -13.81 -10.17
CA GLU A 77 0.94 -14.59 -9.23
C GLU A 77 0.91 -13.97 -7.82
N LEU A 78 2.06 -13.49 -7.33
CA LEU A 78 2.14 -12.78 -6.06
C LEU A 78 1.36 -11.45 -6.10
N SER A 79 1.47 -10.68 -7.18
CA SER A 79 0.73 -9.44 -7.37
C SER A 79 -0.79 -9.67 -7.43
N LEU A 80 -1.24 -10.76 -8.06
CA LEU A 80 -2.65 -11.13 -8.09
C LEU A 80 -3.17 -11.52 -6.69
N GLN A 81 -2.40 -12.31 -5.94
CA GLN A 81 -2.73 -12.64 -4.55
C GLN A 81 -2.83 -11.38 -3.68
N LEU A 82 -1.86 -10.47 -3.80
CA LEU A 82 -1.86 -9.20 -3.08
C LEU A 82 -3.09 -8.36 -3.43
N THR A 83 -3.43 -8.28 -4.72
CA THR A 83 -4.62 -7.55 -5.20
C THR A 83 -5.91 -8.13 -4.61
N SER A 84 -6.03 -9.46 -4.53
CA SER A 84 -7.19 -10.12 -3.90
C SER A 84 -7.29 -9.79 -2.40
N GLN A 85 -6.16 -9.77 -1.69
CA GLN A 85 -6.13 -9.38 -0.27
C GLN A 85 -6.52 -7.92 -0.07
N ILE A 86 -6.01 -7.02 -0.90
CA ILE A 86 -6.37 -5.60 -0.87
C ILE A 86 -7.86 -5.43 -1.14
N ARG A 87 -8.41 -6.09 -2.16
CA ARG A 87 -9.85 -6.07 -2.46
C ARG A 87 -10.68 -6.48 -1.24
N ASN A 88 -10.32 -7.59 -0.59
CA ASN A 88 -11.04 -8.07 0.59
C ASN A 88 -10.98 -7.04 1.74
N ARG A 89 -9.80 -6.45 2.00
CA ARG A 89 -9.63 -5.42 3.04
C ARG A 89 -10.38 -4.12 2.75
N VAL A 90 -10.49 -3.73 1.48
CA VAL A 90 -11.27 -2.55 1.07
C VAL A 90 -12.77 -2.78 1.30
N VAL A 91 -13.28 -3.97 0.97
CA VAL A 91 -14.68 -4.32 1.22
C VAL A 91 -14.98 -4.35 2.72
N GLU A 92 -14.09 -4.92 3.53
CA GLU A 92 -14.21 -4.88 5.01
C GLU A 92 -14.19 -3.46 5.55
N ALA A 93 -13.27 -2.61 5.08
CA ALA A 93 -13.18 -1.21 5.48
C ALA A 93 -14.46 -0.43 5.11
N TYR A 94 -15.02 -0.65 3.92
CA TYR A 94 -16.29 -0.03 3.52
C TYR A 94 -17.44 -0.44 4.45
N GLN A 95 -17.54 -1.74 4.77
CA GLN A 95 -18.57 -2.24 5.70
C GLN A 95 -18.39 -1.68 7.12
N GLU A 96 -17.16 -1.57 7.61
CA GLU A 96 -16.85 -1.05 8.94
C GLU A 96 -17.21 0.44 9.07
N ILE A 97 -16.89 1.24 8.06
CA ILE A 97 -17.21 2.67 8.06
C ILE A 97 -18.74 2.87 8.06
N MET A 98 -19.48 2.07 7.30
CA MET A 98 -20.95 2.09 7.30
C MET A 98 -21.55 1.69 8.66
N ARG A 99 -20.94 0.71 9.35
CA ARG A 99 -21.37 0.27 10.69
C ARG A 99 -21.09 1.32 11.77
N THR A 100 -20.01 2.08 11.64
CA THR A 100 -19.62 3.11 12.62
C THR A 100 -20.46 4.39 12.48
N GLN A 101 -21.09 4.61 11.31
CA GLN A 101 -21.94 5.77 11.04
C GLN A 101 -23.43 5.56 11.36
N LEU A 102 -23.88 4.32 11.62
CA LEU A 102 -25.21 3.99 12.13
C LEU A 102 -25.24 4.04 13.66
#